data_AF-A0A7G6Y0X8-F1
#
_entry.id   AF-A0A7G6Y0X8-F1
#
_cell.length_a   1.000
_cell.length_b   1.000
_cell.length_c   1.000
_cell.angle_alpha   90.00
_cell.angle_beta   90.00
_cell.angle_gamma   90.00
#
_symmetry.space_group_name_H-M   'P 1'
#
loop_
_entity.id
_entity.type
_entity.pdbx_description
1 polymer ?
#
loop_
_entity_poly.entity_id
_entity_poly.type
_entity_poly.pdbx_seq_one_letter_code
_entity_poly.pdbx_strand_id
1 'polypeptide(L)'
;MGALSHRLRDRHGCGARRHRRVRHHRAATVAHPRRRRAARRGYRRRSAALPRLFDAAARRIELHRRGVHRASRPRAERLPVRRGALAAGLALFPLGWAASSVTVGAWAMTGHMVAHMIAVAVAAPLVAFGVQGTRADPAGRWPRAATPSAAALIEAIVVWGWHVPALRRLVHDHPGWLVVEQASFLAAGLLLWAAVLAPRHRMAGVGALLVTSMHMTLLGALIGLAPRPLYGHGGVAALADQQVAGVVMLLIGGIAYLVGGLVMLGRLLQHRGEAPA
;
A
#
# COMPACT_ATOMS: atom_id res chain seq x y z
N MET A 1 -4.01 62.34 10.65
CA MET A 1 -4.75 63.20 11.61
C MET A 1 -5.86 63.90 10.83
N GLY A 2 -7.11 63.86 11.33
CA GLY A 2 -8.35 64.36 10.70
C GLY A 2 -9.11 63.29 9.89
N ALA A 3 -10.43 63.08 9.98
CA ALA A 3 -11.53 63.57 10.83
C ALA A 3 -12.68 62.54 10.65
N LEU A 4 -13.34 62.06 11.73
CA LEU A 4 -14.76 62.33 12.07
C LEU A 4 -15.74 62.25 10.87
N SER A 5 -16.89 61.57 10.85
CA SER A 5 -17.81 61.05 11.87
C SER A 5 -19.08 60.49 11.15
N HIS A 6 -20.07 60.01 11.91
CA HIS A 6 -21.48 59.72 11.54
C HIS A 6 -21.80 58.34 10.90
N ARG A 7 -22.88 57.60 11.21
CA ARG A 7 -23.86 57.43 12.31
C ARG A 7 -24.91 56.44 11.78
N LEU A 8 -25.55 55.66 12.68
CA LEU A 8 -26.91 55.09 12.57
C LEU A 8 -27.13 53.97 11.53
N ARG A 9 -28.10 53.05 11.62
CA ARG A 9 -28.90 52.33 12.63
C ARG A 9 -29.81 51.42 11.79
N ASP A 10 -30.15 50.23 12.30
CA ASP A 10 -31.35 49.41 12.07
C ASP A 10 -32.06 49.38 10.70
N ARG A 11 -32.39 48.17 10.20
CA ARG A 11 -33.76 47.61 10.32
C ARG A 11 -33.96 46.28 9.58
N HIS A 12 -34.83 45.49 10.20
CA HIS A 12 -35.48 44.26 9.78
C HIS A 12 -36.05 44.25 8.35
N GLY A 13 -36.04 43.07 7.74
CA GLY A 13 -36.80 42.74 6.53
C GLY A 13 -37.27 41.29 6.53
N CYS A 14 -38.49 41.08 7.03
CA CYS A 14 -39.29 39.86 6.92
C CYS A 14 -39.90 39.77 5.52
N GLY A 15 -39.90 38.59 4.88
CA GLY A 15 -40.42 38.41 3.53
C GLY A 15 -40.84 36.96 3.24
N ALA A 16 -42.10 36.66 3.55
CA ALA A 16 -42.78 35.40 3.27
C ALA A 16 -43.16 35.23 1.77
N ARG A 17 -43.33 33.97 1.32
CA ARG A 17 -44.42 33.42 0.46
C ARG A 17 -43.96 32.08 -0.15
N ARG A 18 -44.41 30.90 0.32
CA ARG A 18 -45.70 30.19 0.11
C ARG A 18 -46.04 29.79 -1.34
N HIS A 19 -46.25 28.48 -1.46
CA HIS A 19 -47.20 27.74 -2.30
C HIS A 19 -46.91 27.52 -3.79
N ARG A 20 -46.74 26.23 -4.17
CA ARG A 20 -47.82 25.47 -4.84
C ARG A 20 -47.53 23.97 -4.92
N ARG A 21 -48.42 23.18 -4.31
CA ARG A 21 -48.64 21.76 -4.63
C ARG A 21 -49.61 21.68 -5.79
N VAL A 22 -49.41 20.74 -6.71
CA VAL A 22 -50.50 20.15 -7.52
C VAL A 22 -50.28 18.63 -7.59
N ARG A 23 -51.36 17.91 -7.31
CA ARG A 23 -51.53 16.45 -7.29
C ARG A 23 -52.49 16.07 -8.43
N HIS A 24 -52.65 14.75 -8.63
CA HIS A 24 -53.64 14.02 -9.46
C HIS A 24 -53.14 13.66 -10.88
N HIS A 25 -53.34 12.47 -11.46
CA HIS A 25 -54.44 11.51 -11.35
C HIS A 25 -54.02 10.03 -11.62
N ARG A 26 -54.98 9.14 -11.36
CA ARG A 26 -55.01 7.67 -11.33
C ARG A 26 -54.99 6.97 -12.72
N ALA A 27 -54.43 5.76 -12.72
CA ALA A 27 -54.89 4.47 -13.27
C ALA A 27 -55.59 4.37 -14.64
N ALA A 28 -55.08 3.46 -15.49
CA ALA A 28 -55.91 2.59 -16.33
C ALA A 28 -55.19 1.27 -16.65
N THR A 29 -55.85 0.18 -16.26
CA THR A 29 -55.60 -1.24 -16.55
C THR A 29 -56.08 -1.58 -17.96
N VAL A 30 -55.33 -2.35 -18.75
CA VAL A 30 -55.87 -3.13 -19.88
C VAL A 30 -55.18 -4.49 -19.96
N ALA A 31 -55.99 -5.54 -20.01
CA ALA A 31 -55.59 -6.94 -20.09
C ALA A 31 -55.66 -7.48 -21.55
N HIS A 32 -54.67 -8.31 -21.89
CA HIS A 32 -54.65 -9.53 -22.74
C HIS A 32 -55.53 -9.68 -24.02
N PRO A 33 -55.00 -10.34 -25.08
CA PRO A 33 -55.11 -11.82 -25.10
C PRO A 33 -53.97 -12.62 -25.74
N ARG A 34 -53.88 -13.86 -25.24
CA ARG A 34 -53.15 -15.02 -25.77
C ARG A 34 -53.63 -15.39 -27.18
N ARG A 35 -52.70 -15.72 -28.08
CA ARG A 35 -52.97 -16.59 -29.24
C ARG A 35 -52.17 -17.89 -29.16
N ARG A 36 -52.90 -18.99 -29.33
CA ARG A 36 -52.42 -20.38 -29.36
C ARG A 36 -52.08 -20.81 -30.80
N ARG A 37 -51.32 -21.92 -30.86
CA ARG A 37 -51.18 -22.92 -31.94
C ARG A 37 -50.25 -22.59 -33.11
N ALA A 38 -49.19 -23.39 -33.26
CA ALA A 38 -49.21 -24.52 -34.20
C ALA A 38 -48.06 -25.49 -33.91
N ALA A 39 -48.41 -26.78 -33.82
CA ALA A 39 -47.49 -27.89 -33.79
C ALA A 39 -46.73 -27.99 -35.11
N ARG A 40 -45.41 -28.21 -35.07
CA ARG A 40 -44.68 -28.82 -36.17
C ARG A 40 -43.96 -30.06 -35.68
N ARG A 41 -44.36 -31.15 -36.33
CA ARG A 41 -43.92 -32.52 -36.15
C ARG A 41 -42.42 -32.66 -36.44
N GLY A 42 -41.77 -33.44 -35.59
CA GLY A 42 -40.76 -34.45 -35.92
C GLY A 42 -39.74 -34.15 -37.01
N TYR A 43 -38.53 -33.80 -36.56
CA TYR A 43 -37.32 -34.30 -37.21
C TYR A 43 -36.44 -34.94 -36.13
N ARG A 44 -36.59 -36.25 -35.95
CA ARG A 44 -35.59 -37.08 -35.26
C ARG A 44 -34.36 -37.12 -36.16
N ARG A 45 -33.40 -36.24 -35.93
CA ARG A 45 -32.02 -36.46 -36.39
C ARG A 45 -31.27 -37.12 -35.25
N ARG A 46 -30.96 -38.42 -35.42
CA ARG A 46 -29.96 -39.13 -34.62
C ARG A 46 -28.66 -38.32 -34.71
N SER A 47 -28.30 -37.62 -33.64
CA SER A 47 -26.93 -37.14 -33.48
C SER A 47 -26.09 -38.35 -33.10
N ALA A 48 -25.19 -38.71 -34.01
CA ALA A 48 -24.20 -39.75 -33.82
C ALA A 48 -23.43 -39.51 -32.51
N ALA A 49 -23.25 -40.58 -31.73
CA ALA A 49 -22.37 -40.59 -30.58
C ALA A 49 -20.93 -40.31 -31.06
N LEU A 50 -20.39 -39.15 -30.70
CA LEU A 50 -18.96 -38.85 -30.82
C LEU A 50 -18.24 -39.26 -29.52
N PRO A 51 -16.93 -39.56 -29.57
CA PRO A 51 -16.29 -40.46 -28.63
C PRO A 51 -16.04 -39.81 -27.26
N ARG A 52 -16.39 -40.54 -26.20
CA ARG A 52 -16.17 -40.21 -24.78
C ARG A 52 -14.71 -39.91 -24.37
N LEU A 53 -13.75 -40.01 -25.30
CA LEU A 53 -12.32 -39.80 -25.07
C LEU A 53 -11.94 -38.32 -25.03
N PHE A 54 -12.56 -37.47 -25.86
CA PHE A 54 -12.30 -36.02 -25.80
C PHE A 54 -12.88 -35.38 -24.54
N ASP A 55 -14.02 -35.88 -24.04
CA ASP A 55 -14.60 -35.48 -22.75
C ASP A 55 -13.72 -35.89 -21.56
N ALA A 56 -13.03 -37.03 -21.65
CA ALA A 56 -12.12 -37.49 -20.61
C ALA A 56 -10.82 -36.65 -20.56
N ALA A 57 -10.29 -36.25 -21.72
CA ALA A 57 -9.15 -35.33 -21.82
C ALA A 57 -9.53 -33.92 -21.36
N ALA A 58 -10.69 -33.41 -21.78
CA ALA A 58 -11.23 -32.13 -21.32
C ALA A 58 -11.52 -32.14 -19.80
N ARG A 59 -12.09 -33.23 -19.27
CA ARG A 59 -12.26 -33.41 -17.81
C ARG A 59 -10.94 -33.54 -17.06
N ARG A 60 -9.91 -34.19 -17.62
CA ARG A 60 -8.58 -34.23 -16.99
C ARG A 60 -7.92 -32.87 -16.96
N ILE A 61 -8.01 -32.11 -18.05
CA ILE A 61 -7.49 -30.73 -18.11
C ILE A 61 -8.27 -29.85 -17.15
N GLU A 62 -9.58 -30.02 -17.02
CA GLU A 62 -10.40 -29.25 -16.11
C GLU A 62 -10.23 -29.66 -14.64
N LEU A 63 -10.02 -30.95 -14.34
CA LEU A 63 -9.66 -31.44 -13.01
C LEU A 63 -8.24 -31.03 -12.62
N HIS A 64 -7.31 -30.95 -13.57
CA HIS A 64 -5.97 -30.40 -13.34
C HIS A 64 -6.03 -28.89 -13.13
N ARG A 65 -6.86 -28.18 -13.90
CA ARG A 65 -7.12 -26.74 -13.73
C ARG A 65 -7.84 -26.45 -12.39
N ARG A 66 -8.76 -27.30 -11.95
CA ARG A 66 -9.41 -27.25 -10.62
C ARG A 66 -8.49 -27.69 -9.48
N GLY A 67 -7.53 -28.59 -9.74
CA GLY A 67 -6.46 -28.93 -8.80
C GLY A 67 -5.46 -27.79 -8.60
N VAL A 68 -5.32 -26.91 -9.59
CA VAL A 68 -4.52 -25.68 -9.53
C VAL A 68 -5.33 -24.48 -8.97
N HIS A 69 -6.66 -24.48 -9.09
CA HIS A 69 -7.53 -23.57 -8.35
C HIS A 69 -7.64 -23.97 -6.87
N ARG A 70 -6.58 -23.63 -6.13
CA ARG A 70 -6.58 -23.31 -4.71
C ARG A 70 -7.52 -24.18 -3.88
N ALA A 71 -6.99 -25.32 -3.43
CA ALA A 71 -7.16 -25.64 -2.02
C ALA A 71 -6.81 -24.37 -1.24
N SER A 72 -7.83 -23.73 -0.67
CA SER A 72 -7.64 -22.66 0.29
C SER A 72 -6.84 -23.26 1.43
N ARG A 73 -5.50 -23.13 1.39
CA ARG A 73 -4.62 -23.63 2.47
C ARG A 73 -5.29 -23.25 3.79
N PRO A 74 -5.69 -24.23 4.61
CA PRO A 74 -6.55 -23.96 5.76
C PRO A 74 -5.86 -22.90 6.61
N ARG A 75 -6.64 -21.97 7.16
CA ARG A 75 -6.17 -20.85 8.00
C ARG A 75 -5.07 -21.26 8.99
N ALA A 76 -5.11 -22.52 9.46
CA ALA A 76 -4.11 -23.18 10.29
C ALA A 76 -2.67 -23.17 9.70
N GLU A 77 -2.46 -23.48 8.42
CA GLU A 77 -1.12 -23.52 7.80
C GLU A 77 -0.49 -22.12 7.64
N ARG A 78 -1.31 -21.07 7.58
CA ARG A 78 -0.82 -19.69 7.45
C ARG A 78 -0.36 -19.10 8.79
N LEU A 79 -0.83 -19.64 9.92
CA LEU A 79 -0.45 -19.18 11.26
C LEU A 79 1.04 -19.33 11.56
N PRO A 80 1.70 -20.50 11.34
CA PRO A 80 3.14 -20.62 11.60
C PRO A 80 3.97 -19.70 10.71
N VAL A 81 3.60 -19.54 9.43
CA VAL A 81 4.30 -18.63 8.50
C VAL A 81 4.17 -17.17 8.96
N ARG A 82 2.98 -16.75 9.40
CA ARG A 82 2.77 -15.39 9.95
C ARG A 82 3.52 -15.14 11.24
N ARG A 83 3.55 -16.13 12.14
CA ARG A 83 4.32 -16.05 13.40
C ARG A 83 5.82 -15.99 13.12
N GLY A 84 6.31 -16.80 12.18
CA GLY A 84 7.70 -16.77 11.73
C GLY A 84 8.08 -15.42 11.11
N ALA A 85 7.24 -14.87 10.24
CA ALA A 85 7.44 -13.54 9.67
C ALA A 85 7.44 -12.44 10.75
N LEU A 86 6.51 -12.50 11.71
CA LEU A 86 6.48 -11.56 12.83
C LEU A 86 7.77 -11.63 13.66
N ALA A 87 8.18 -12.84 14.06
CA ALA A 87 9.40 -13.06 14.82
C ALA A 87 10.64 -12.57 14.06
N ALA A 88 10.73 -12.87 12.76
CA ALA A 88 11.81 -12.41 11.90
C ALA A 88 11.84 -10.87 11.82
N GLY A 89 10.70 -10.22 11.59
CA GLY A 89 10.63 -8.76 11.55
C GLY A 89 11.00 -8.10 12.88
N LEU A 90 10.53 -8.66 14.00
CA LEU A 90 10.87 -8.19 15.35
C LEU A 90 12.34 -8.42 15.71
N ALA A 91 12.98 -9.45 15.17
CA ALA A 91 14.41 -9.72 15.38
C ALA A 91 15.30 -8.86 14.47
N LEU A 92 14.91 -8.67 13.20
CA LEU A 92 15.71 -7.93 12.22
C LEU A 92 15.87 -6.45 12.59
N PHE A 93 14.84 -5.82 13.15
CA PHE A 93 14.92 -4.41 13.56
C PHE A 93 16.04 -4.13 14.58
N PRO A 94 16.10 -4.78 15.76
CA PRO A 94 17.19 -4.57 16.72
C PRO A 94 18.54 -5.09 16.19
N LEU A 95 18.56 -6.12 15.34
CA LEU A 95 19.81 -6.58 14.72
C LEU A 95 20.39 -5.55 13.74
N GLY A 96 19.55 -4.95 12.90
CA GLY A 96 19.95 -3.87 11.99
C GLY A 96 20.45 -2.66 12.77
N TRP A 97 19.77 -2.31 13.87
CA TRP A 97 20.24 -1.28 14.79
C TRP A 97 21.62 -1.61 15.37
N ALA A 98 21.79 -2.81 15.93
CA ALA A 98 23.06 -3.22 16.53
C ALA A 98 24.20 -3.20 15.50
N ALA A 99 23.94 -3.65 14.27
CA ALA A 99 24.91 -3.59 13.18
C ALA A 99 25.33 -2.14 12.85
N SER A 100 24.37 -1.20 12.83
CA SER A 100 24.69 0.23 12.66
C SER A 100 25.53 0.79 13.82
N SER A 101 25.24 0.39 15.06
CA SER A 101 25.97 0.90 16.23
C SER A 101 27.44 0.53 16.28
N VAL A 102 27.85 -0.52 15.55
CA VAL A 102 29.26 -0.94 15.44
C VAL A 102 29.96 -0.40 14.19
N THR A 103 29.21 0.21 13.25
CA THR A 103 29.81 0.89 12.10
C THR A 103 30.25 2.30 12.50
N VAL A 104 31.54 2.58 12.32
CA VAL A 104 32.18 3.84 12.73
C VAL A 104 33.07 4.38 11.61
N GLY A 105 33.48 5.65 11.73
CA GLY A 105 34.40 6.28 10.78
C GLY A 105 33.84 6.30 9.36
N ALA A 106 34.59 5.73 8.40
CA ALA A 106 34.28 5.75 6.97
C ALA A 106 33.07 4.90 6.54
N TRP A 107 32.38 4.24 7.47
CA TRP A 107 31.19 3.42 7.20
C TRP A 107 29.99 3.81 8.07
N ALA A 108 30.10 4.88 8.86
CA ALA A 108 29.08 5.26 9.82
C ALA A 108 27.76 5.62 9.13
N MET A 109 27.81 6.36 8.02
CA MET A 109 26.62 6.72 7.24
C MET A 109 26.03 5.46 6.59
N THR A 110 26.87 4.64 5.95
CA THR A 110 26.42 3.41 5.29
C THR A 110 25.72 2.46 6.27
N GLY A 111 26.31 2.20 7.44
CA GLY A 111 25.69 1.31 8.42
C GLY A 111 24.39 1.88 8.99
N HIS A 112 24.34 3.19 9.25
CA HIS A 112 23.10 3.88 9.60
C HIS A 112 22.02 3.69 8.53
N MET A 113 22.38 3.89 7.26
CA MET A 113 21.44 3.69 6.15
C MET A 113 20.95 2.24 6.04
N VAL A 114 21.84 1.26 6.24
CA VAL A 114 21.45 -0.15 6.26
C VAL A 114 20.42 -0.41 7.35
N ALA A 115 20.60 0.14 8.56
CA ALA A 115 19.62 -0.02 9.63
C ALA A 115 18.25 0.57 9.27
N HIS A 116 18.23 1.74 8.64
CA HIS A 116 17.00 2.38 8.15
C HIS A 116 16.28 1.51 7.13
N MET A 117 17.04 0.96 6.17
CA MET A 117 16.51 0.09 5.12
C MET A 117 15.97 -1.22 5.70
N ILE A 118 16.67 -1.81 6.69
CA ILE A 118 16.16 -2.97 7.43
C ILE A 118 14.84 -2.63 8.12
N ALA A 119 14.74 -1.48 8.78
CA ALA A 119 13.52 -1.08 9.48
C ALA A 119 12.32 -0.93 8.53
N VAL A 120 12.47 -0.13 7.46
CA VAL A 120 11.34 0.30 6.61
C VAL A 120 11.01 -0.70 5.49
N ALA A 121 12.02 -1.33 4.88
CA ALA A 121 11.86 -2.15 3.68
C ALA A 121 11.83 -3.65 3.98
N VAL A 122 12.28 -4.09 5.15
CA VAL A 122 12.38 -5.53 5.51
C VAL A 122 11.56 -5.88 6.75
N ALA A 123 11.84 -5.25 7.90
CA ALA A 123 11.16 -5.54 9.15
C ALA A 123 9.68 -5.13 9.10
N ALA A 124 9.38 -3.91 8.65
CA ALA A 124 8.02 -3.42 8.54
C ALA A 124 7.07 -4.33 7.72
N PRO A 125 7.39 -4.78 6.48
CA PRO A 125 6.50 -5.69 5.74
C PRO A 125 6.30 -7.04 6.43
N LEU A 126 7.35 -7.58 7.06
CA LEU A 126 7.28 -8.85 7.80
C LEU A 126 6.37 -8.73 9.03
N VAL A 127 6.53 -7.64 9.80
CA VAL A 127 5.66 -7.33 10.94
C VAL A 127 4.23 -7.10 10.47
N ALA A 128 4.01 -6.27 9.43
CA ALA A 128 2.69 -5.99 8.87
C ALA A 128 1.96 -7.27 8.44
N PHE A 129 2.67 -8.19 7.77
CA PHE A 129 2.13 -9.48 7.37
C PHE A 129 1.80 -10.38 8.57
N GLY A 130 2.66 -10.37 9.59
CA GLY A 130 2.49 -11.15 10.82
C GLY A 130 1.30 -10.69 11.67
N VAL A 131 1.08 -9.38 11.79
CA VAL A 131 -0.02 -8.81 12.59
C VAL A 131 -1.34 -8.69 11.82
N GLN A 132 -1.35 -8.95 10.52
CA GLN A 132 -2.53 -8.77 9.65
C GLN A 132 -3.78 -9.48 10.18
N GLY A 133 -4.85 -8.72 10.42
CA GLY A 133 -6.12 -9.22 10.94
C GLY A 133 -6.14 -9.52 12.44
N THR A 134 -5.07 -9.16 13.18
CA THR A 134 -5.05 -9.18 14.64
C THR A 134 -5.46 -7.82 15.21
N ARG A 135 -5.58 -7.72 16.54
CA ARG A 135 -5.78 -6.44 17.20
C ARG A 135 -4.64 -5.46 16.96
N ALA A 136 -3.43 -5.88 16.59
CA ALA A 136 -2.28 -5.00 16.39
C ALA A 136 -2.18 -4.44 14.95
N ASP A 137 -3.09 -4.81 14.05
CA ASP A 137 -3.12 -4.36 12.66
C ASP A 137 -3.54 -2.86 12.56
N PRO A 138 -2.64 -1.94 12.15
CA PRO A 138 -2.98 -0.52 11.99
C PRO A 138 -4.10 -0.29 10.98
N ALA A 139 -4.13 -1.10 9.92
CA ALA A 139 -5.13 -1.00 8.90
C ALA A 139 -6.50 -1.43 9.45
N GLY A 140 -6.55 -2.43 10.33
CA GLY A 140 -7.76 -2.84 11.03
C GLY A 140 -8.24 -1.82 12.08
N ARG A 141 -7.31 -1.21 12.83
CA ARG A 141 -7.61 -0.22 13.88
C ARG A 141 -8.09 1.12 13.34
N TRP A 142 -7.43 1.62 12.28
CA TRP A 142 -7.68 2.96 11.74
C TRP A 142 -8.01 2.91 10.24
N PRO A 143 -9.12 2.28 9.83
CA PRO A 143 -9.40 1.99 8.42
C PRO A 143 -9.53 3.25 7.55
N ARG A 144 -9.90 4.40 8.14
CA ARG A 144 -10.00 5.69 7.44
C ARG A 144 -8.66 6.43 7.32
N ALA A 145 -7.75 6.23 8.27
CA ALA A 145 -6.44 6.89 8.27
C ALA A 145 -5.36 6.05 7.56
N ALA A 146 -5.42 4.73 7.69
CA ALA A 146 -4.52 3.76 7.07
C ALA A 146 -4.95 3.41 5.64
N THR A 147 -5.15 4.43 4.80
CA THR A 147 -5.27 4.25 3.35
C THR A 147 -3.87 4.16 2.73
N PRO A 148 -3.64 3.41 1.64
CA PRO A 148 -2.31 3.30 1.05
C PRO A 148 -1.71 4.64 0.66
N SER A 149 -2.52 5.56 0.11
CA SER A 149 -2.05 6.89 -0.30
C SER A 149 -1.65 7.77 0.88
N ALA A 150 -2.44 7.79 1.96
CA ALA A 150 -2.09 8.53 3.16
C ALA A 150 -0.85 7.94 3.84
N ALA A 151 -0.76 6.60 3.89
CA ALA A 151 0.39 5.92 4.48
C ALA A 151 1.69 6.17 3.68
N ALA A 152 1.62 6.16 2.34
CA ALA A 152 2.76 6.51 1.49
C ALA A 152 3.18 7.98 1.66
N LEU A 153 2.21 8.90 1.82
CA LEU A 153 2.53 10.30 2.10
C LEU A 153 3.22 10.47 3.46
N ILE A 154 2.72 9.79 4.50
CA ILE A 154 3.35 9.82 5.84
C ILE A 154 4.76 9.25 5.76
N GLU A 155 4.95 8.13 5.07
CA GLU A 155 6.27 7.51 4.88
C GLU A 155 7.21 8.45 4.13
N ALA A 156 6.76 9.09 3.05
CA ALA A 156 7.55 10.09 2.34
C ALA A 156 7.93 11.27 3.26
N ILE A 157 7.01 11.82 4.04
CA ILE A 157 7.29 12.93 4.97
C ILE A 157 8.34 12.53 6.00
N VAL A 158 8.18 11.35 6.61
CA VAL A 158 9.11 10.84 7.62
C VAL A 158 10.49 10.62 7.01
N VAL A 159 10.55 9.92 5.87
CA VAL A 159 11.82 9.61 5.21
C VAL A 159 12.53 10.89 4.79
N TRP A 160 11.86 11.78 4.07
CA TRP A 160 12.49 13.02 3.61
C TRP A 160 12.89 13.92 4.77
N GLY A 161 12.07 14.01 5.82
CA GLY A 161 12.36 14.78 7.02
C GLY A 161 13.70 14.39 7.65
N TRP A 162 13.92 13.10 7.90
CA TRP A 162 15.17 12.61 8.51
C TRP A 162 16.40 12.73 7.61
N HIS A 163 16.20 12.89 6.30
CA HIS A 163 17.30 13.13 5.36
C HIS A 163 17.61 14.62 5.17
N VAL A 164 16.85 15.54 5.79
CA VAL A 164 17.25 16.96 5.85
C VAL A 164 18.54 17.09 6.66
N PRO A 165 19.59 17.77 6.15
CA PRO A 165 20.87 17.88 6.85
C PRO A 165 20.80 18.42 8.28
N ALA A 166 19.85 19.33 8.56
CA ALA A 166 19.64 19.86 9.90
C ALA A 166 19.15 18.80 10.90
N LEU A 167 18.18 17.97 10.52
CA LEU A 167 17.69 16.87 11.36
C LEU A 167 18.75 15.78 11.51
N ARG A 168 19.55 15.54 10.46
CA ARG A 168 20.65 14.57 10.56
C ARG A 168 21.74 15.01 11.52
N ARG A 169 22.08 16.31 11.55
CA ARG A 169 22.97 16.87 12.59
C ARG A 169 22.38 16.70 13.98
N LEU A 170 21.07 16.95 14.16
CA LEU A 170 20.39 16.73 15.44
C LEU A 170 20.56 15.29 15.95
N VAL A 171 20.39 14.29 15.09
CA VAL A 171 20.57 12.87 15.47
C VAL A 171 22.02 12.57 15.83
N HIS A 172 22.97 13.13 15.08
CA HIS A 172 24.40 12.97 15.34
C HIS A 172 24.81 13.57 16.69
N ASP A 173 24.32 14.77 17.01
CA ASP A 173 24.70 15.51 18.22
C ASP A 173 23.95 15.02 19.47
N HIS A 174 22.77 14.45 19.27
CA HIS A 174 21.89 14.00 20.35
C HIS A 174 21.39 12.57 20.07
N PRO A 175 22.08 11.53 20.56
CA PRO A 175 21.79 10.13 20.22
C PRO A 175 20.39 9.67 20.66
N GLY A 176 19.72 10.37 21.58
CA GLY A 176 18.32 10.10 21.92
C GLY A 176 17.36 10.27 20.72
N TRP A 177 17.67 11.15 19.77
CA TRP A 177 16.87 11.35 18.56
C TRP A 177 16.99 10.20 17.56
N LEU A 178 18.03 9.37 17.67
CA LEU A 178 18.17 8.14 16.87
C LEU A 178 16.98 7.19 17.14
N VAL A 179 16.50 7.13 18.39
CA VAL A 179 15.31 6.35 18.78
C VAL A 179 14.07 6.86 18.09
N VAL A 180 13.90 8.18 18.06
CA VAL A 180 12.75 8.81 17.41
C VAL A 180 12.79 8.57 15.90
N GLU A 181 13.96 8.74 15.28
CA GLU A 181 14.20 8.48 13.86
C GLU A 181 13.81 7.05 13.49
N GLN A 182 14.44 6.07 14.12
CA GLN A 182 14.24 4.66 13.79
C GLN A 182 12.84 4.13 14.15
N ALA A 183 12.27 4.59 15.26
CA ALA A 183 10.89 4.26 15.60
C ALA A 183 9.91 4.82 14.57
N SER A 184 10.16 6.04 14.07
CA SER A 184 9.31 6.65 13.05
C SER A 184 9.41 5.95 11.69
N PHE A 185 10.61 5.49 11.28
CA PHE A 185 10.78 4.66 10.08
C PHE A 185 10.01 3.35 10.17
N LEU A 186 10.16 2.63 11.29
CA LEU A 186 9.43 1.38 11.51
C LEU A 186 7.91 1.62 11.54
N ALA A 187 7.44 2.67 12.21
CA ALA A 187 6.03 2.99 12.32
C ALA A 187 5.42 3.39 10.97
N ALA A 188 6.10 4.25 10.19
CA ALA A 188 5.64 4.68 8.87
C ALA A 188 5.64 3.51 7.87
N GLY A 189 6.71 2.70 7.86
CA GLY A 189 6.77 1.49 7.06
C GLY A 189 5.67 0.51 7.43
N LEU A 190 5.46 0.25 8.72
CA LEU A 190 4.41 -0.66 9.20
C LEU A 190 3.01 -0.18 8.77
N LEU A 191 2.76 1.13 8.87
CA LEU A 191 1.51 1.74 8.41
C LEU A 191 1.30 1.55 6.90
N LEU A 192 2.35 1.81 6.09
CA LEU A 192 2.33 1.62 4.64
C LEU A 192 2.03 0.18 4.26
N TRP A 193 2.82 -0.77 4.78
CA TRP A 193 2.65 -2.19 4.44
C TRP A 193 1.33 -2.76 4.95
N ALA A 194 0.86 -2.36 6.14
CA ALA A 194 -0.45 -2.76 6.63
C ALA A 194 -1.58 -2.24 5.73
N ALA A 195 -1.49 -0.97 5.30
CA ALA A 195 -2.48 -0.36 4.41
C ALA A 195 -2.50 -1.04 3.02
N VAL A 196 -1.33 -1.36 2.46
CA VAL A 196 -1.22 -2.00 1.14
C VAL A 196 -1.67 -3.47 1.17
N LEU A 197 -1.38 -4.19 2.25
CA LEU A 197 -1.82 -5.58 2.43
C LEU A 197 -3.33 -5.69 2.69
N ALA A 198 -4.01 -4.58 3.02
CA ALA A 198 -5.45 -4.59 3.28
C ALA A 198 -6.27 -4.86 1.99
N PRO A 199 -7.33 -5.70 2.04
CA PRO A 199 -8.07 -6.11 0.83
C PRO A 199 -8.81 -4.99 0.09
N ARG A 200 -9.08 -3.87 0.77
CA ARG A 200 -10.02 -2.81 0.38
C ARG A 200 -9.49 -1.83 -0.67
N HIS A 201 -8.17 -1.69 -0.79
CA HIS A 201 -7.55 -0.65 -1.63
C HIS A 201 -6.43 -1.20 -2.52
N ARG A 202 -6.62 -2.38 -3.12
CA ARG A 202 -5.56 -3.10 -3.86
C ARG A 202 -4.87 -2.25 -4.93
N MET A 203 -5.65 -1.52 -5.74
CA MET A 203 -5.10 -0.70 -6.84
C MET A 203 -4.34 0.53 -6.32
N ALA A 204 -4.88 1.20 -5.29
CA ALA A 204 -4.17 2.28 -4.61
C ALA A 204 -2.92 1.78 -3.88
N GLY A 205 -2.93 0.53 -3.40
CA GLY A 205 -1.76 -0.12 -2.79
C GLY A 205 -0.62 -0.34 -3.78
N VAL A 206 -0.92 -0.74 -5.02
CA VAL A 206 0.08 -0.80 -6.11
C VAL A 206 0.65 0.59 -6.37
N GLY A 207 -0.21 1.59 -6.55
CA GLY A 207 0.22 2.97 -6.79
C GLY A 207 1.09 3.52 -5.66
N ALA A 208 0.71 3.26 -4.41
CA ALA A 208 1.46 3.66 -3.22
C ALA A 208 2.87 3.06 -3.23
N LEU A 209 3.03 1.75 -3.43
CA LEU A 209 4.35 1.12 -3.47
C LEU A 209 5.21 1.59 -4.65
N LEU A 210 4.62 1.86 -5.81
CA LEU A 210 5.36 2.41 -6.95
C LEU A 210 5.85 3.83 -6.67
N VAL A 211 4.99 4.70 -6.12
CA VAL A 211 5.39 6.06 -5.71
C VAL A 211 6.46 6.00 -4.62
N THR A 212 6.33 5.09 -3.66
CA THR A 212 7.35 4.89 -2.62
C THR A 212 8.68 4.46 -3.22
N SER A 213 8.67 3.51 -4.16
CA SER A 213 9.87 3.13 -4.92
C SER A 213 10.50 4.34 -5.63
N MET A 214 9.69 5.20 -6.26
CA MET A 214 10.19 6.37 -6.99
C MET A 214 10.86 7.40 -6.08
N HIS A 215 10.24 7.78 -4.94
CA HIS A 215 10.87 8.78 -4.09
C HIS A 215 12.05 8.22 -3.28
N MET A 216 12.06 6.91 -2.95
CA MET A 216 13.21 6.28 -2.28
C MET A 216 14.42 6.22 -3.20
N THR A 217 14.21 5.85 -4.47
CA THR A 217 15.27 5.88 -5.49
C THR A 217 15.76 7.29 -5.78
N LEU A 218 14.84 8.26 -5.91
CA LEU A 218 15.18 9.67 -6.07
C LEU A 218 16.02 10.19 -4.91
N LEU A 219 15.60 9.97 -3.66
CA LEU A 219 16.31 10.45 -2.49
C LEU A 219 17.68 9.77 -2.34
N GLY A 220 17.76 8.46 -2.59
CA GLY A 220 19.02 7.72 -2.65
C GLY A 220 19.97 8.27 -3.72
N ALA A 221 19.45 8.62 -4.91
CA ALA A 221 20.23 9.26 -5.97
C ALA A 221 20.71 10.66 -5.58
N LEU A 222 19.85 11.48 -4.96
CA LEU A 222 20.22 12.83 -4.51
C LEU A 222 21.35 12.80 -3.47
N ILE A 223 21.31 11.84 -2.55
CA ILE A 223 22.36 11.64 -1.55
C ILE A 223 23.62 11.04 -2.18
N GLY A 224 23.42 10.01 -2.99
CA GLY A 224 24.47 9.16 -3.56
C GLY A 224 25.27 9.81 -4.67
N LEU A 225 24.68 10.78 -5.39
CA LEU A 225 25.31 11.48 -6.51
C LEU A 225 25.71 12.91 -6.17
N ALA A 226 25.51 13.35 -4.91
CA ALA A 226 25.96 14.66 -4.49
C ALA A 226 27.49 14.78 -4.63
N PRO A 227 28.01 15.84 -5.26
CA PRO A 227 29.47 16.01 -5.47
C PRO A 227 30.20 16.50 -4.21
N ARG A 228 29.44 16.77 -3.13
CA ARG A 228 29.95 17.28 -1.87
C ARG A 228 29.27 16.56 -0.70
N PRO A 229 29.96 16.42 0.44
CA PRO A 229 29.36 15.85 1.63
C PRO A 229 28.21 16.76 2.11
N LEU A 230 27.02 16.18 2.21
CA LEU A 230 25.80 16.78 2.75
C LEU A 230 25.72 16.58 4.27
N TYR A 231 26.34 15.51 4.78
CA TYR A 231 26.32 15.11 6.18
C TYR A 231 27.76 15.03 6.74
N GLY A 232 27.98 15.59 7.93
CA GLY A 232 29.25 15.47 8.65
C GLY A 232 30.34 16.49 8.30
N HIS A 233 31.55 16.24 8.82
CA HIS A 233 32.69 17.16 8.82
C HIS A 233 33.57 17.03 7.56
N GLY A 234 32.97 17.16 6.38
CA GLY A 234 33.71 17.28 5.11
C GLY A 234 34.66 16.10 4.78
N GLY A 235 35.42 16.24 3.69
CA GLY A 235 36.49 15.30 3.32
C GLY A 235 36.08 14.14 2.42
N VAL A 236 37.10 13.49 1.83
CA VAL A 236 36.92 12.44 0.81
C VAL A 236 36.26 11.19 1.39
N ALA A 237 36.64 10.78 2.60
CA ALA A 237 36.08 9.60 3.26
C ALA A 237 34.58 9.77 3.58
N ALA A 238 34.18 10.93 4.10
CA ALA A 238 32.77 11.22 4.39
C ALA A 238 31.91 11.31 3.11
N LEU A 239 32.49 11.86 2.04
CA LEU A 239 31.84 11.87 0.73
C LEU A 239 31.64 10.44 0.21
N ALA A 240 32.67 9.60 0.22
CA ALA A 240 32.59 8.22 -0.25
C ALA A 240 31.56 7.41 0.54
N ASP A 241 31.55 7.52 1.88
CA ASP A 241 30.58 6.84 2.74
C ASP A 241 29.14 7.29 2.43
N GLN A 242 28.90 8.59 2.27
CA GLN A 242 27.59 9.11 1.87
C GLN A 242 27.15 8.57 0.49
N GLN A 243 28.07 8.50 -0.47
CA GLN A 243 27.76 8.01 -1.81
C GLN A 243 27.33 6.55 -1.78
N VAL A 244 28.06 5.71 -1.04
CA VAL A 244 27.70 4.30 -0.82
C VAL A 244 26.35 4.18 -0.09
N ALA A 245 26.13 4.98 0.95
CA ALA A 245 24.86 4.99 1.66
C ALA A 245 23.68 5.39 0.74
N GLY A 246 23.86 6.38 -0.13
CA GLY A 246 22.86 6.75 -1.13
C GLY A 246 22.54 5.61 -2.09
N VAL A 247 23.55 4.85 -2.53
CA VAL A 247 23.38 3.65 -3.35
C VAL A 247 22.63 2.55 -2.58
N VAL A 248 22.95 2.32 -1.31
CA VAL A 248 22.24 1.36 -0.44
C VAL A 248 20.76 1.71 -0.37
N MET A 249 20.43 2.99 -0.11
CA MET A 249 19.05 3.47 -0.05
C MET A 249 18.31 3.27 -1.38
N LEU A 250 18.97 3.67 -2.48
CA LEU A 250 18.42 3.56 -3.82
C LEU A 250 18.10 2.10 -4.18
N LEU A 251 19.05 1.19 -3.96
CA LEU A 251 18.90 -0.21 -4.33
C LEU A 251 17.88 -0.92 -3.44
N ILE A 252 18.03 -0.85 -2.12
CA ILE A 252 17.15 -1.59 -1.21
C ILE A 252 15.74 -1.01 -1.26
N GLY A 253 15.60 0.31 -1.13
CA GLY A 253 14.30 0.98 -1.20
C GLY A 253 13.64 0.78 -2.55
N GLY A 254 14.36 1.03 -3.65
CA GLY A 254 13.83 0.86 -5.00
C GLY A 254 13.38 -0.57 -5.28
N ILE A 255 14.23 -1.56 -5.03
CA ILE A 255 13.91 -2.96 -5.33
C ILE A 255 12.79 -3.47 -4.45
N ALA A 256 12.83 -3.22 -3.13
CA ALA A 256 11.83 -3.77 -2.20
C ALA A 256 10.42 -3.27 -2.52
N TYR A 257 10.26 -1.96 -2.73
CA TYR A 257 8.95 -1.38 -3.02
C TYR A 257 8.48 -1.67 -4.45
N LEU A 258 9.38 -1.70 -5.43
CA LEU A 258 9.04 -2.12 -6.79
C LEU A 258 8.55 -3.58 -6.82
N VAL A 259 9.30 -4.51 -6.22
CA VAL A 259 8.91 -5.92 -6.13
C VAL A 259 7.58 -6.05 -5.40
N GLY A 260 7.39 -5.35 -4.28
CA GLY A 260 6.10 -5.31 -3.58
C GLY A 260 4.96 -4.85 -4.49
N GLY A 261 5.15 -3.76 -5.23
CA GLY A 261 4.18 -3.22 -6.17
C GLY A 261 3.83 -4.20 -7.29
N LEU A 262 4.84 -4.83 -7.90
CA LEU A 262 4.66 -5.84 -8.95
C LEU A 262 3.96 -7.10 -8.45
N VAL A 263 4.29 -7.58 -7.25
CA VAL A 263 3.62 -8.73 -6.63
C VAL A 263 2.15 -8.40 -6.34
N MET A 264 1.84 -7.19 -5.86
CA MET A 264 0.46 -6.75 -5.66
C MET A 264 -0.30 -6.59 -6.98
N LEU A 265 0.34 -6.05 -8.01
CA LEU A 265 -0.24 -5.90 -9.34
C LEU A 265 -0.55 -7.27 -9.97
N GLY A 266 0.38 -8.21 -9.91
CA GLY A 266 0.16 -9.57 -10.39
C GLY A 266 -1.02 -10.25 -9.70
N ARG A 267 -1.15 -10.09 -8.37
CA ARG A 267 -2.31 -10.60 -7.62
C ARG A 267 -3.63 -9.94 -8.02
N LEU A 268 -3.60 -8.65 -8.33
CA LEU A 268 -4.78 -7.89 -8.78
C LEU A 268 -5.26 -8.38 -10.16
N LEU A 269 -4.33 -8.60 -11.09
CA LEU A 269 -4.63 -9.08 -12.44
C LEU A 269 -5.19 -10.50 -12.43
N GLN A 270 -4.64 -11.40 -11.61
CA GLN A 270 -5.14 -12.77 -11.46
C GLN A 270 -6.59 -12.83 -10.96
N HIS A 271 -7.00 -11.94 -10.06
CA HIS A 271 -8.38 -11.92 -9.55
C HIS A 271 -9.40 -11.39 -10.56
N ARG A 272 -8.99 -10.62 -11.56
CA ARG A 272 -9.90 -10.12 -12.61
C ARG A 272 -10.17 -11.16 -13.70
N GLY A 273 -9.23 -12.08 -13.94
CA GLY A 273 -9.40 -13.16 -14.91
C GLY A 273 -10.31 -14.32 -14.44
N GLU A 274 -10.70 -14.35 -13.16
CA GLU A 274 -11.52 -15.41 -12.56
C GLU A 274 -13.01 -15.03 -12.39
N ALA A 275 -13.43 -13.81 -12.80
CA ALA A 275 -14.85 -13.42 -12.76
C ALA A 275 -15.60 -14.01 -13.97
N PRO A 276 -16.60 -14.90 -13.78
CA PRO A 276 -17.43 -15.37 -14.89
C PRO A 276 -18.25 -14.21 -15.47
N ALA A 277 -18.26 -14.14 -16.81
CA ALA A 277 -19.04 -13.20 -17.61
C ALA A 277 -20.55 -13.43 -17.47
#